data_AF-A0A537KJN6-F1
#
_entry.id   AF-A0A537KJN6-F1
#
_cell.length_a   1.000
_cell.length_b   1.000
_cell.length_c   1.000
_cell.angle_alpha   90.00
_cell.angle_beta   90.00
_cell.angle_gamma   90.00
#
_symmetry.space_group_name_H-M   'P 1'
#
loop_
_entity.id
_entity.type
_entity.pdbx_description
1 polymer ?
#
loop_
_entity_poly.entity_id
_entity_poly.type
_entity_poly.pdbx_seq_one_letter_code
_entity_poly.pdbx_strand_id
1 'polypeptide(L)'
;MPGAPRPRPRPNALNAPPPLLRLRAGWVHPVTAPSIPDGAVLVGADGRIAAVGPHTRVPRPRGTEALEFPNAVLVPGLVNCHTHLELTHLVGQNTEAQFAPWIRRVRELKDATPPAEFVRAAEQG
;
A
#
# COMPACT_ATOMS: atom_id res chain seq x y z
N MET A 1 3.82 1.45 33.38
CA MET A 1 4.89 0.60 32.82
C MET A 1 5.08 0.99 31.35
N PRO A 2 6.21 1.58 30.94
CA PRO A 2 6.43 1.90 29.53
C PRO A 2 6.63 0.61 28.74
N GLY A 3 5.85 0.43 27.67
CA GLY A 3 5.91 -0.75 26.80
C GLY A 3 7.27 -0.86 26.09
N ALA A 4 7.78 -2.08 25.99
CA ALA A 4 9.04 -2.36 25.30
C ALA A 4 9.01 -1.85 23.84
N PRO A 5 10.12 -1.31 23.30
CA PRO A 5 10.18 -0.83 21.93
C PRO A 5 9.92 -1.99 20.95
N ARG A 6 9.03 -1.77 19.98
CA ARG A 6 8.78 -2.73 18.90
C ARG A 6 10.10 -2.96 18.13
N PRO A 7 10.45 -4.20 17.78
CA PRO A 7 11.66 -4.48 17.03
C PRO A 7 11.59 -3.77 15.67
N ARG A 8 12.64 -3.05 15.32
CA ARG A 8 12.77 -2.45 13.98
C ARG A 8 12.78 -3.57 12.95
N PRO A 9 12.06 -3.44 11.82
CA PRO A 9 12.17 -4.40 10.73
C PRO A 9 13.64 -4.50 10.28
N ARG A 10 14.10 -5.73 10.04
CA ARG A 10 15.52 -5.99 9.71
C ARG A 10 15.92 -5.20 8.45
N PRO A 11 17.07 -4.51 8.43
CA PRO A 11 17.47 -3.65 7.31
C PRO A 11 17.77 -4.34 5.97
N ASN A 12 17.42 -5.62 5.75
CA ASN A 12 17.98 -6.40 4.63
C ASN A 12 16.96 -7.27 3.86
N ALA A 13 15.66 -6.99 3.97
CA ALA A 13 14.64 -7.65 3.15
C ALA A 13 14.53 -7.10 1.71
N LEU A 14 15.26 -6.03 1.39
CA LEU A 14 15.20 -5.35 0.09
C LEU A 14 16.18 -5.92 -0.97
N ASN A 15 17.13 -6.77 -0.57
CA ASN A 15 18.23 -7.25 -1.44
C ASN A 15 18.17 -8.73 -1.82
N ALA A 16 17.20 -9.49 -1.31
CA ALA A 16 16.94 -10.83 -1.84
C ALA A 16 15.98 -10.70 -3.03
N PRO A 17 16.26 -11.36 -4.18
CA PRO A 17 15.26 -11.42 -5.24
C PRO A 17 13.98 -12.02 -4.64
N PRO A 18 12.82 -11.36 -4.79
CA PRO A 18 11.59 -11.87 -4.24
C PRO A 18 11.37 -13.31 -4.72
N PRO A 19 10.91 -14.22 -3.85
CA PRO A 19 10.60 -15.58 -4.29
C PRO A 19 9.58 -15.51 -5.43
N LEU A 20 9.65 -16.48 -6.35
CA LEU A 20 8.64 -16.60 -7.39
C LEU A 20 7.27 -16.75 -6.69
N LEU A 21 6.34 -15.85 -6.97
CA LEU A 21 5.09 -15.74 -6.22
C LEU A 21 3.91 -15.89 -7.15
N ARG A 22 2.93 -16.72 -6.77
CA ARG A 22 1.67 -16.85 -7.49
C ARG A 22 0.50 -16.55 -6.57
N LEU A 23 -0.29 -15.57 -6.96
CA LEU A 23 -1.50 -15.14 -6.27
C LEU A 23 -2.70 -15.67 -7.05
N ARG A 24 -3.61 -16.39 -6.39
CA ARG A 24 -4.93 -16.71 -6.95
C ARG A 24 -5.99 -15.97 -6.15
N ALA A 25 -7.02 -15.47 -6.83
CA ALA A 25 -8.17 -14.86 -6.20
C ALA A 25 -9.48 -15.31 -6.88
N GLY A 26 -10.60 -15.16 -6.17
CA GLY A 26 -11.93 -15.39 -6.76
C GLY A 26 -12.16 -14.51 -7.99
N TRP A 27 -11.60 -13.31 -7.98
CA TRP A 27 -11.52 -12.42 -9.13
C TRP A 27 -10.16 -11.73 -9.23
N VAL A 28 -9.67 -11.55 -10.44
CA VAL A 28 -8.55 -10.65 -10.77
C VAL A 28 -9.07 -9.54 -11.69
N HIS A 29 -8.92 -8.28 -11.28
CA HIS A 29 -9.24 -7.12 -12.11
C HIS A 29 -7.95 -6.47 -12.62
N PRO A 30 -7.50 -6.74 -13.86
CA PRO A 30 -6.26 -6.17 -14.38
C PRO A 30 -6.40 -4.68 -14.77
N VAL A 31 -7.61 -4.11 -14.73
CA VAL A 31 -7.97 -2.73 -15.14
C VAL A 31 -7.86 -2.49 -16.65
N THR A 32 -6.83 -3.01 -17.32
CA THR A 32 -6.61 -2.85 -18.78
C THR A 32 -7.29 -3.92 -19.63
N ALA A 33 -7.99 -4.87 -19.00
CA ALA A 33 -8.69 -5.97 -19.65
C ALA A 33 -9.91 -6.41 -18.80
N PRO A 34 -10.83 -7.23 -19.32
CA PRO A 34 -11.95 -7.74 -18.56
C PRO A 34 -11.52 -8.48 -17.28
N SER A 35 -12.39 -8.42 -16.28
CA SER A 35 -12.27 -9.15 -15.02
C SER A 35 -12.18 -10.66 -15.25
N ILE A 36 -11.29 -11.32 -14.52
CA ILE A 36 -11.03 -12.76 -14.66
C ILE A 36 -11.60 -13.48 -13.43
N PRO A 37 -12.70 -14.25 -13.58
CA PRO A 37 -13.18 -15.12 -12.51
C PRO A 37 -12.20 -16.27 -12.32
N ASP A 38 -12.03 -16.70 -11.06
CA ASP A 38 -11.03 -17.69 -10.66
C ASP A 38 -9.66 -17.39 -11.30
N GLY A 39 -9.19 -16.16 -11.09
CA GLY A 39 -7.99 -15.64 -11.73
C GLY A 39 -6.71 -15.89 -10.94
N ALA A 40 -5.57 -15.83 -11.62
CA ALA A 40 -4.26 -15.86 -10.99
C ALA A 40 -3.28 -14.85 -11.62
N VAL A 41 -2.28 -14.49 -10.83
CA VAL A 41 -1.16 -13.62 -11.21
C VAL A 41 0.13 -14.33 -10.79
N LEU A 42 1.09 -14.43 -11.72
CA LEU A 42 2.44 -14.89 -11.45
C LEU A 42 3.37 -13.69 -11.43
N VAL A 43 4.14 -13.56 -10.35
CA VAL A 43 5.21 -12.58 -10.17
C VAL A 43 6.54 -13.32 -10.30
N GLY A 44 7.39 -12.86 -11.21
CA GLY A 44 8.72 -13.38 -11.45
C GLY A 44 9.69 -13.07 -10.32
N ALA A 45 10.85 -13.73 -10.34
CA ALA A 45 11.92 -13.49 -9.36
C ALA A 45 12.55 -12.09 -9.47
N ASP A 46 12.26 -11.36 -10.55
CA ASP A 46 12.60 -9.95 -10.76
C ASP A 46 11.56 -8.98 -10.17
N GLY A 47 10.52 -9.51 -9.50
CA GLY A 47 9.43 -8.73 -8.91
C GLY A 47 8.42 -8.20 -9.93
N ARG A 48 8.50 -8.59 -11.21
CA ARG A 48 7.56 -8.16 -12.25
C ARG A 48 6.45 -9.18 -12.46
N ILE A 49 5.29 -8.71 -12.88
CA ILE A 49 4.19 -9.59 -13.29
C ILE A 49 4.61 -10.33 -14.56
N ALA A 50 4.75 -11.64 -14.47
CA ALA A 50 5.15 -12.52 -15.57
C ALA A 50 3.94 -13.09 -16.33
N ALA A 51 2.80 -13.29 -15.66
CA ALA A 51 1.57 -13.76 -16.28
C ALA A 51 0.33 -13.36 -15.48
N VAL A 52 -0.78 -13.10 -16.19
CA VAL A 52 -2.11 -12.86 -15.62
C VAL A 52 -3.12 -13.61 -16.47
N GLY A 53 -4.08 -14.30 -15.84
CA GLY A 53 -5.06 -15.10 -16.59
C GLY A 53 -5.97 -15.92 -15.68
N PRO A 54 -6.87 -16.74 -16.25
CA PRO A 54 -7.59 -17.74 -15.48
C PRO A 54 -6.60 -18.65 -14.76
N HIS A 55 -6.94 -19.09 -13.55
CA HIS A 55 -6.10 -19.91 -12.70
C HIS A 55 -5.50 -21.11 -13.44
N THR A 56 -6.32 -21.79 -14.26
CA THR A 56 -5.92 -22.98 -15.04
C THR A 56 -4.90 -22.69 -16.15
N ARG A 57 -4.73 -21.43 -16.56
CA ARG A 57 -3.82 -21.01 -17.64
C ARG A 57 -2.57 -20.30 -17.15
N VAL A 58 -2.51 -19.90 -15.87
CA VAL A 58 -1.35 -19.23 -15.29
C VAL A 58 -0.36 -20.27 -14.76
N PRO A 59 0.90 -20.29 -15.25
CA PRO A 59 1.89 -21.28 -14.85
C PRO A 59 2.13 -21.31 -13.35
N ARG A 60 2.51 -22.49 -12.85
CA ARG A 60 3.00 -22.69 -11.48
C ARG A 60 4.37 -23.40 -11.53
N PRO A 61 5.45 -22.69 -11.84
CA PRO A 61 6.79 -23.27 -11.85
C PRO A 61 7.16 -23.92 -10.51
N ARG A 62 8.14 -24.83 -10.51
CA ARG A 62 8.62 -25.44 -9.27
C ARG A 62 9.25 -24.38 -8.37
N GLY A 63 8.98 -24.45 -7.06
CA GLY A 63 9.50 -23.49 -6.09
C GLY A 63 8.70 -22.18 -5.99
N THR A 64 7.57 -22.07 -6.71
CA THR A 64 6.65 -20.93 -6.58
C THR A 64 5.95 -20.95 -5.22
N GLU A 65 6.09 -19.88 -4.45
CA GLU A 65 5.22 -19.60 -3.31
C GLU A 65 3.80 -19.30 -3.81
N ALA A 66 2.80 -19.97 -3.25
CA ALA A 66 1.42 -19.85 -3.69
C ALA A 66 0.55 -19.29 -2.56
N LEU A 67 -0.12 -18.17 -2.83
CA LEU A 67 -1.12 -17.57 -1.95
C LEU A 67 -2.48 -17.60 -2.63
N GLU A 68 -3.50 -18.04 -1.89
CA GLU A 68 -4.82 -18.34 -2.43
C GLU A 68 -5.89 -17.56 -1.66
N PHE A 69 -6.67 -16.74 -2.37
CA PHE A 69 -7.69 -15.86 -1.82
C PHE A 69 -9.04 -16.07 -2.55
N PRO A 70 -9.65 -17.26 -2.47
CA PRO A 70 -10.80 -17.65 -3.29
C PRO A 70 -12.04 -16.75 -3.09
N ASN A 71 -12.16 -16.09 -1.93
CA ASN A 71 -13.26 -15.19 -1.60
C ASN A 71 -12.87 -13.70 -1.70
N ALA A 72 -11.76 -13.40 -2.35
CA ALA A 72 -11.25 -12.03 -2.50
C ALA A 72 -11.17 -11.61 -3.96
N VAL A 73 -10.93 -10.30 -4.12
CA VAL A 73 -10.70 -9.65 -5.39
C VAL A 73 -9.27 -9.10 -5.39
N LEU A 74 -8.47 -9.48 -6.38
CA LEU A 74 -7.14 -8.94 -6.60
C LEU A 74 -7.18 -7.80 -7.61
N VAL A 75 -6.63 -6.65 -7.22
CA VAL A 75 -6.54 -5.43 -8.02
C VAL A 75 -5.09 -4.92 -8.04
N PRO A 76 -4.69 -4.10 -9.02
CA PRO A 76 -3.44 -3.34 -8.92
C PRO A 76 -3.38 -2.53 -7.64
N GLY A 77 -2.17 -2.36 -7.10
CA GLY A 77 -1.95 -1.49 -5.95
C GLY A 77 -2.47 -0.08 -6.23
N LEU A 78 -3.18 0.50 -5.26
CA LEU A 78 -3.72 1.84 -5.41
C LEU A 78 -2.60 2.87 -5.42
N VAL A 79 -2.70 3.87 -6.29
CA VAL A 79 -1.76 4.98 -6.38
C VAL A 79 -2.38 6.21 -5.73
N ASN A 80 -1.78 6.68 -4.64
CA ASN A 80 -2.14 7.96 -4.03
C ASN A 80 -1.31 9.09 -4.66
N CYS A 81 -1.90 9.84 -5.59
CA CYS A 81 -1.21 10.90 -6.33
C CYS A 81 -1.09 12.23 -5.56
N HIS A 82 -1.79 12.40 -4.43
CA HIS A 82 -1.80 13.66 -3.71
C HIS A 82 -2.10 13.45 -2.24
N THR A 83 -1.19 13.89 -1.38
CA THR A 83 -1.34 13.86 0.06
C THR A 83 -0.50 14.95 0.71
N HIS A 84 -0.87 15.31 1.93
CA HIS A 84 -0.13 16.20 2.81
C HIS A 84 0.25 15.43 4.08
N LEU A 85 1.25 14.56 3.98
CA LEU A 85 1.70 13.72 5.12
C LEU A 85 2.25 14.58 6.26
N GLU A 86 2.73 15.80 5.98
CA GLU A 86 3.16 16.74 7.00
C GLU A 86 2.03 17.23 7.90
N LEU A 87 0.77 16.99 7.53
CA LEU A 87 -0.42 17.39 8.28
C LEU A 87 -1.05 16.22 9.05
N THR A 88 -0.48 15.02 9.01
CA THR A 88 -1.06 13.81 9.64
C THR A 88 -1.29 13.99 11.16
N HIS A 89 -0.47 14.76 11.86
CA HIS A 89 -0.66 15.06 13.29
C HIS A 89 -1.82 16.04 13.57
N LEU A 90 -2.34 16.74 12.56
CA LEU A 90 -3.41 17.74 12.68
C LEU A 90 -4.82 17.14 12.52
N VAL A 91 -4.93 15.81 12.36
CA VAL A 91 -6.22 15.11 12.25
C VAL A 91 -7.14 15.50 13.42
N GLY A 92 -8.36 15.95 13.09
CA GLY A 92 -9.37 16.34 14.07
C GLY A 92 -9.18 17.71 14.73
N GLN A 93 -8.11 18.46 14.40
CA GLN A 93 -7.82 19.76 15.03
C GLN A 93 -8.46 20.97 14.30
N ASN A 94 -9.06 20.74 13.13
CA ASN A 94 -9.74 21.75 12.33
C ASN A 94 -11.14 21.25 11.95
N THR A 95 -12.17 21.90 12.46
CA THR A 95 -13.58 21.55 12.24
C THR A 95 -14.28 22.50 11.25
N GLU A 96 -13.53 23.41 10.62
CA GLU A 96 -14.09 24.38 9.67
C GLU A 96 -14.64 23.67 8.42
N ALA A 97 -15.93 23.90 8.13
CA ALA A 97 -16.61 23.27 7.00
C ALA A 97 -16.39 24.02 5.66
N GLN A 98 -16.11 25.32 5.72
CA GLN A 98 -15.91 26.16 4.54
C GLN A 98 -14.41 26.28 4.22
N PHE A 99 -14.05 26.26 2.94
CA PHE A 99 -12.65 26.26 2.49
C PHE A 99 -11.84 27.45 3.02
N ALA A 100 -12.38 28.66 2.96
CA ALA A 100 -11.66 29.88 3.36
C ALA A 100 -11.28 29.91 4.86
N PRO A 101 -12.20 29.66 5.82
CA PRO A 101 -11.81 29.53 7.22
C PRO A 101 -10.95 28.28 7.47
N TRP A 102 -11.23 27.17 6.76
CA TRP A 102 -10.41 25.95 6.85
C TRP A 102 -8.93 26.21 6.54
N ILE A 103 -8.61 26.83 5.40
CA ILE A 103 -7.20 27.05 5.01
C ILE A 103 -6.48 28.04 5.92
N ARG A 104 -7.20 29.03 6.46
CA ARG A 104 -6.65 29.95 7.47
C ARG A 104 -6.30 29.20 8.75
N ARG A 105 -7.21 28.35 9.23
CA ARG A 105 -6.98 27.53 10.41
C ARG A 105 -5.85 26.52 10.21
N VAL A 106 -5.73 25.91 9.02
CA VAL A 106 -4.57 25.06 8.67
C VAL A 106 -3.26 25.86 8.76
N ARG A 107 -3.22 27.10 8.25
CA ARG A 107 -2.02 27.94 8.36
C ARG A 107 -1.64 28.23 9.80
N GLU A 108 -2.59 28.63 10.64
CA GLU A 108 -2.36 28.86 12.07
C GLU A 108 -1.79 27.63 12.77
N LEU A 109 -2.37 26.44 12.51
CA LEU A 109 -1.91 25.18 13.08
C LEU A 109 -0.49 24.82 12.59
N LYS A 110 -0.18 25.10 11.33
CA LYS A 110 1.16 24.90 10.76
C LYS A 110 2.17 25.86 11.40
N ASP A 111 1.83 27.13 11.56
CA ASP A 111 2.72 28.13 12.17
C ASP A 111 3.01 27.79 13.64
N ALA A 112 2.05 27.17 14.33
CA ALA A 112 2.21 26.66 15.69
C ALA A 112 2.97 25.32 15.77
N THR A 113 3.24 24.65 14.65
CA THR A 113 3.89 23.33 14.61
C THR A 113 5.41 23.47 14.51
N PRO A 114 6.19 22.88 15.45
CA PRO A 114 7.65 22.85 15.34
C PRO A 114 8.13 22.08 14.10
N PRO A 115 9.20 22.50 13.41
CA PRO A 115 9.66 21.84 12.19
C PRO A 115 9.91 20.33 12.29
N ALA A 116 10.41 19.86 13.44
CA ALA A 116 10.67 18.44 13.67
C ALA A 116 9.38 17.59 13.72
N GLU A 117 8.25 18.19 14.05
CA GLU A 117 6.96 17.49 14.06
C GLU A 117 6.46 17.20 12.64
N PHE A 118 6.71 18.09 11.67
CA PHE A 118 6.36 17.82 10.27
C PHE A 118 7.06 16.58 9.72
N VAL A 119 8.33 16.38 10.06
CA VAL A 119 9.10 15.19 9.65
C VAL A 119 8.54 13.95 10.33
N ARG A 120 8.29 14.01 11.64
CA ARG A 120 7.69 12.89 12.39
C ARG A 120 6.31 12.51 11.87
N ALA A 121 5.46 13.48 11.57
CA ALA A 121 4.13 13.26 11.02
C ALA A 121 4.23 12.57 9.66
N ALA A 122 5.12 13.05 8.79
CA ALA A 122 5.33 12.46 7.47
C ALA A 122 5.86 11.02 7.52
N GLU A 123 6.71 10.68 8.50
CA GLU A 123 7.22 9.31 8.71
C GLU A 123 6.16 8.35 9.27
N GLN A 124 5.14 8.87 9.97
CA GLN A 124 4.08 8.06 10.58
C GLN A 124 2.95 7.71 9.60
N GLY A 125 2.82 8.47 8.51
CA GLY A 125 1.87 8.19 7.42
C GLY A 125 0.53 8.86 7.65
#